data_AF-A0A1Q7NKQ5-F1
#
_entry.id   AF-A0A1Q7NKQ5-F1
#
_cell.length_a   1.000
_cell.length_b   1.000
_cell.length_c   1.000
_cell.angle_alpha   90.00
_cell.angle_beta   90.00
_cell.angle_gamma   90.00
#
_symmetry.space_group_name_H-M   'P 1'
#
loop_
_entity.id
_entity.type
_entity.pdbx_description
1 polymer ?
#
loop_
_entity_poly.entity_id
_entity_poly.type
_entity_poly.pdbx_seq_one_letter_code
_entity_poly.pdbx_strand_id
1 'polypeptide(L)' 'MAQQPILSFVAVALLVIGLVGNGFEMRRIRLSTIRDEELTSKNIFLNKRNLKWYILIAIAIMLWAVNSIYT' A
#
# COMPACT_ATOMS: atom_id res chain seq x y z
N MET A 1 -22.22 12.31 14.67
CA MET A 1 -22.56 12.29 13.24
C MET A 1 -22.59 10.80 12.85
N ALA A 2 -22.86 10.37 11.61
CA ALA A 2 -23.09 8.94 11.32
C ALA A 2 -22.07 8.41 10.31
N GLN A 3 -21.51 7.22 10.61
CA GLN A 3 -20.46 6.63 9.79
C GLN A 3 -21.00 6.38 8.41
N GLN A 4 -20.34 6.93 7.39
CA GLN A 4 -20.70 6.62 6.01
C GLN A 4 -20.18 5.21 5.70
N PRO A 5 -21.07 4.19 5.61
CA PRO A 5 -20.64 2.80 5.51
C PRO A 5 -19.89 2.57 4.20
N ILE A 6 -20.31 3.23 3.12
CA ILE A 6 -19.68 3.15 1.80
C ILE A 6 -18.23 3.63 1.87
N LEU A 7 -17.93 4.75 2.54
CA LEU A 7 -16.54 5.23 2.68
C LEU A 7 -15.68 4.24 3.49
N SER A 8 -16.22 3.63 4.54
CA SER A 8 -15.50 2.62 5.31
C SER A 8 -15.16 1.39 4.47
N PHE A 9 -16.13 0.89 3.68
CA PHE A 9 -15.87 -0.22 2.76
C PHE A 9 -14.82 0.13 1.70
N VAL A 10 -14.90 1.32 1.12
CA VAL A 10 -13.92 1.80 0.13
C VAL A 10 -12.53 1.92 0.76
N ALA A 11 -12.42 2.49 1.96
CA ALA A 11 -11.14 2.59 2.67
C ALA A 11 -10.51 1.20 2.89
N VAL A 12 -11.29 0.23 3.37
CA VAL A 12 -10.81 -1.13 3.59
C VAL A 12 -10.42 -1.80 2.28
N ALA A 13 -11.22 -1.67 1.22
CA ALA A 13 -10.89 -2.24 -0.08
C ALA A 13 -9.58 -1.67 -0.64
N LEU A 14 -9.37 -0.35 -0.55
CA LEU A 14 -8.13 0.31 -0.96
C LEU A 14 -6.93 -0.16 -0.12
N LEU A 15 -7.13 -0.34 1.19
CA LEU A 15 -6.09 -0.83 2.09
C LEU A 15 -5.68 -2.27 1.72
N VAL A 16 -6.65 -3.16 1.49
CA VAL A 16 -6.39 -4.55 1.10
C VAL A 16 -5.66 -4.61 -0.24
N ILE A 17 -6.13 -3.86 -1.25
CA ILE A 17 -5.47 -3.79 -2.56
C ILE A 17 -4.04 -3.25 -2.41
N GLY A 18 -3.85 -2.21 -1.60
CA GLY A 18 -2.55 -1.62 -1.29
C GLY A 18 -1.57 -2.63 -0.70
N LEU A 19 -1.99 -3.35 0.35
CA LEU A 19 -1.15 -4.35 1.04
C LEU A 19 -0.84 -5.55 0.13
N VAL A 20 -1.84 -6.10 -0.54
CA VAL A 20 -1.69 -7.25 -1.44
C VAL A 20 -0.78 -6.88 -2.62
N GLY A 21 -1.04 -5.74 -3.27
CA GLY A 21 -0.21 -5.24 -4.35
C GLY A 21 1.24 -4.98 -3.94
N ASN A 22 1.46 -4.40 -2.75
CA ASN A 22 2.79 -4.22 -2.16
C ASN A 22 3.53 -5.55 -2.03
N GLY A 23 2.86 -6.56 -1.44
CA GLY A 23 3.41 -7.91 -1.28
C GLY A 23 3.80 -8.57 -2.61
N PHE A 24 2.97 -8.44 -3.64
CA PHE A 24 3.25 -8.96 -4.98
C PHE A 24 4.43 -8.25 -5.65
N GLU A 25 4.51 -6.92 -5.59
CA GLU A 25 5.66 -6.19 -6.13
C GLU A 25 6.94 -6.50 -5.36
N MET A 26 6.88 -6.63 -4.04
CA MET A 26 8.01 -7.07 -3.22
C MET A 26 8.51 -8.47 -3.61
N ARG A 27 7.60 -9.40 -3.93
CA ARG A 27 7.96 -10.70 -4.50
C ARG A 27 8.62 -10.53 -5.87
N ARG A 28 8.07 -9.69 -6.74
CA ARG A 28 8.60 -9.47 -8.10
C ARG A 28 9.97 -8.78 -8.10
N ILE A 29 10.21 -7.81 -7.22
CA ILE A 29 11.50 -7.14 -7.06
C ILE A 29 12.57 -8.14 -6.61
N ARG A 30 12.26 -8.99 -5.62
CA ARG A 30 13.17 -10.06 -5.17
C ARG A 30 13.55 -11.01 -6.30
N LEU A 31 12.58 -11.43 -7.10
CA LEU A 31 12.83 -12.30 -8.25
C LEU A 31 13.65 -11.62 -9.36
N SER A 32 13.51 -10.31 -9.56
CA SER A 32 14.34 -9.58 -10.54
C SER A 32 15.75 -9.30 -10.03
N THR A 33 15.92 -9.02 -8.73
CA THR A 33 17.22 -8.75 -8.09
C THR A 33 18.08 -10.00 -7.90
N ILE A 34 17.51 -11.21 -7.85
CA ILE A 34 18.33 -12.45 -7.86
C ILE A 34 19.19 -12.55 -9.13
N ARG A 35 18.84 -11.81 -10.20
CA ARG A 35 19.58 -11.79 -11.47
C ARG A 35 20.66 -10.71 -11.55
N ASP A 36 20.55 -9.67 -10.73
CA ASP A 36 21.46 -8.53 -10.67
C ASP A 36 21.99 -8.45 -9.22
N GLU A 37 23.19 -8.97 -9.00
CA GLU A 37 23.95 -9.26 -7.75
C GLU A 37 23.93 -8.21 -6.60
N GLU A 38 22.77 -7.69 -6.20
CA GLU A 38 22.58 -6.68 -5.15
C GLU A 38 21.43 -7.06 -4.20
N LEU A 39 21.54 -8.20 -3.54
CA LEU A 39 20.59 -8.62 -2.49
C LEU A 39 20.65 -7.77 -1.20
N THR A 40 21.62 -6.85 -1.10
CA THR A 40 21.89 -6.01 0.08
C THR A 40 21.53 -4.54 -0.12
N SER A 41 20.97 -4.15 -1.28
CA SER A 41 20.61 -2.77 -1.50
C SER A 41 19.45 -2.38 -0.57
N LYS A 42 19.75 -1.55 0.44
CA LYS A 42 18.85 -0.98 1.45
C LYS A 42 17.57 -0.32 0.85
N ASN A 43 17.55 -0.16 -0.47
CA ASN A 43 16.52 0.49 -1.27
C ASN A 43 15.41 -0.44 -1.81
N ILE A 44 15.35 -1.74 -1.48
CA ILE A 44 14.25 -2.62 -1.92
C ILE A 44 12.88 -2.07 -1.45
N PHE A 45 12.82 -1.54 -0.22
CA PHE A 45 11.63 -0.88 0.31
C PHE A 45 11.35 0.48 -0.34
N LEU A 46 12.37 1.21 -0.76
CA LEU A 46 12.23 2.51 -1.44
C LEU A 46 12.13 2.40 -2.96
N ASN A 47 11.98 1.18 -3.49
CA ASN A 47 11.88 0.98 -4.93
C ASN A 47 10.63 1.69 -5.48
N LYS A 48 10.79 2.44 -6.57
CA LYS A 48 9.68 3.18 -7.23
C LYS A 48 8.48 2.29 -7.55
N ARG A 49 8.72 0.99 -7.80
CA ARG A 49 7.68 -0.01 -8.05
C ARG A 49 6.85 -0.33 -6.81
N ASN A 50 7.42 -0.21 -5.61
CA ASN A 50 6.69 -0.38 -4.35
C ASN A 50 6.06 0.91 -3.81
N LEU A 51 6.64 2.07 -4.17
CA LEU A 51 6.17 3.39 -3.74
C LEU A 51 4.69 3.64 -4.03
N LYS A 52 4.22 3.24 -5.22
CA LYS A 52 2.79 3.38 -5.61
C LYS A 52 1.84 2.71 -4.61
N TRP A 53 2.24 1.57 -4.04
CA TRP A 53 1.41 0.84 -3.09
C TRP A 53 1.42 1.50 -1.71
N TYR A 54 2.54 2.08 -1.27
CA TYR A 54 2.57 2.88 -0.04
C TYR A 54 1.69 4.12 -0.13
N ILE A 55 1.68 4.79 -1.28
CA ILE A 55 0.78 5.93 -1.54
C ILE A 55 -0.67 5.47 -1.41
N LEU A 56 -1.04 4.32 -2.01
CA LEU A 56 -2.39 3.79 -1.93
C LEU A 56 -2.80 3.44 -0.49
N ILE A 57 -1.90 2.84 0.29
CA ILE A 57 -2.11 2.54 1.72
C ILE A 57 -2.30 3.84 2.51
N ALA A 58 -1.48 4.85 2.26
CA ALA A 58 -1.60 6.15 2.93
C ALA A 58 -2.94 6.83 2.63
N ILE A 59 -3.39 6.79 1.37
CA ILE A 59 -4.71 7.30 0.96
C ILE A 59 -5.83 6.53 1.67
N ALA A 60 -5.74 5.20 1.77
CA ALA A 60 -6.74 4.38 2.44
C ALA A 60 -6.87 4.72 3.93
N ILE A 61 -5.74 4.87 4.63
CA ILE A 61 -5.71 5.28 6.04
C ILE A 61 -6.24 6.70 6.21
N MET A 62 -5.86 7.62 5.33
CA MET A 62 -6.34 9.00 5.36
C MET A 62 -7.86 9.06 5.13
N LEU A 63 -8.39 8.30 4.17
CA LEU A 63 -9.82 8.20 3.91
C LEU A 63 -10.58 7.67 5.13
N TRP A 64 -10.02 6.64 5.79
CA TRP A 64 -10.60 6.08 7.01
C TRP A 64 -10.56 7.07 8.17
N ALA A 65 -9.44 7.75 8.38
CA ALA A 65 -9.28 8.76 9.44
C ALA A 65 -10.23 9.94 9.24
N VAL A 66 -10.33 10.46 8.02
CA VAL A 66 -11.29 11.52 7.65
C VAL A 66 -12.72 11.03 7.93
N ASN A 67 -13.10 9.85 7.46
CA ASN A 67 -14.44 9.31 7.72
C ASN A 67 -14.73 9.15 9.21
N SER A 68 -13.73 8.78 10.02
CA SER A 68 -13.84 8.65 11.47
C SER A 68 -13.90 9.98 12.22
N ILE A 69 -13.35 11.08 11.68
CA ILE A 69 -13.35 12.40 12.33
C ILE A 69 -14.67 13.13 12.10
N TYR A 70 -15.23 13.02 10.88
CA TYR A 70 -16.44 13.75 10.48
C TYR A 70 -17.75 12.98 10.78
N THR A 71 -17.65 11.82 11.41
CA THR A 71 -18.72 10.93 11.85
C THR A 71 -18.80 10.94 13.37
#